data_AF-A0A5B9G6S2-F1
#
_entry.id   AF-A0A5B9G6S2-F1
#
_cell.length_a   1.000
_cell.length_b   1.000
_cell.length_c   1.000
_cell.angle_alpha   90.00
_cell.angle_beta   90.00
_cell.angle_gamma   90.00
#
_symmetry.space_group_name_H-M   'P 1'
#
loop_
_entity.id
_entity.type
_entity.pdbx_description
1 polymer ?
#
loop_
_entity_poly.entity_id
_entity_poly.type
_entity_poly.pdbx_seq_one_letter_code
_entity_poly.pdbx_strand_id
1 'polypeptide(L)' 'MEIKNCPECAAETVSAGHALWADGDELVLVIECVEPDCGWATVEAEWVDAGERSERDGVLAA' A
#
# COMPACT_ATOMS: atom_id res chain seq x y z
N MET A 1 -6.45 7.50 2.01
CA MET A 1 -7.10 8.16 3.17
C MET A 1 -6.84 7.23 4.32
N GLU A 2 -5.93 7.57 5.24
CA GLU A 2 -5.48 6.61 6.26
C GLU A 2 -6.66 6.09 7.10
N ILE A 3 -6.95 4.79 7.00
CA ILE A 3 -7.93 4.12 7.86
C ILE A 3 -7.25 3.86 9.20
N LYS A 4 -7.69 4.58 10.23
CA LYS A 4 -7.12 4.49 11.59
C LYS A 4 -7.85 3.52 12.51
N ASN A 5 -9.12 3.25 12.23
CA ASN A 5 -9.96 2.39 13.05
C ASN A 5 -10.74 1.42 12.17
N CYS A 6 -10.90 0.19 12.66
CA CYS A 6 -11.67 -0.85 12.04
C CYS A 6 -13.16 -0.49 12.07
N PRO A 7 -13.87 -0.54 10.93
CA PRO A 7 -15.30 -0.21 10.89
C PRO A 7 -16.19 -1.23 11.60
N GLU A 8 -15.72 -2.46 11.82
CA GLU A 8 -16.51 -3.54 12.43
C GLU A 8 -16.50 -3.51 13.96
N CYS A 9 -15.32 -3.29 14.56
CA CYS A 9 -15.15 -3.37 16.02
C CYS A 9 -14.62 -2.09 16.66
N ALA A 10 -14.35 -1.04 15.87
CA ALA A 10 -13.76 0.23 16.31
C ALA A 10 -12.34 0.13 16.92
N ALA A 11 -11.72 -1.05 16.88
CA ALA A 11 -10.32 -1.21 17.28
C ALA A 11 -9.37 -0.55 16.26
N GLU A 12 -8.11 -0.39 16.64
CA GLU A 12 -7.09 0.18 15.76
C GLU A 12 -6.80 -0.72 14.55
N THR A 13 -6.35 -0.11 13.46
CA THR A 13 -5.88 -0.81 12.26
C THR A 13 -4.38 -0.64 12.07
N VAL A 14 -3.74 -1.64 11.49
CA VAL A 14 -2.29 -1.68 11.25
C VAL A 14 -2.00 -2.03 9.79
N SER A 15 -0.88 -1.55 9.27
CA SER A 15 -0.38 -1.97 7.96
C SER A 15 0.22 -3.37 8.08
N ALA A 16 -0.31 -4.30 7.28
CA ALA A 16 0.16 -5.68 7.18
C ALA A 16 1.29 -5.84 6.14
N GLY A 17 1.58 -4.79 5.37
CA GLY A 17 2.55 -4.80 4.27
C GLY A 17 1.91 -4.56 2.91
N HIS A 18 2.65 -4.84 1.83
CA HIS A 18 2.20 -4.61 0.46
C HIS A 18 1.92 -5.93 -0.26
N ALA A 19 0.93 -5.91 -1.15
CA ALA A 19 0.58 -7.02 -2.03
C ALA A 19 0.46 -6.57 -3.49
N LEU A 20 0.52 -7.52 -4.41
CA LEU A 20 0.27 -7.31 -5.83
C LEU A 20 -1.00 -8.09 -6.23
N TRP A 21 -1.81 -7.51 -7.09
CA TRP A 21 -2.92 -8.23 -7.70
C TRP A 21 -2.39 -9.33 -8.63
N ALA A 22 -3.13 -10.44 -8.75
CA ALA A 22 -2.71 -11.56 -9.58
C ALA A 22 -2.53 -11.19 -11.07
N ASP A 23 -3.30 -10.20 -11.53
CA ASP A 23 -3.37 -9.80 -12.94
C ASP A 23 -2.75 -8.42 -13.22
N GLY A 24 -2.02 -7.81 -12.28
CA GLY A 24 -1.57 -6.42 -12.43
C GLY A 24 -0.26 -6.07 -11.74
N ASP A 25 0.35 -4.99 -12.23
CA ASP A 25 1.55 -4.36 -11.67
C ASP A 25 1.21 -3.31 -10.57
N GLU A 26 -0.04 -3.27 -10.12
CA GLU A 26 -0.47 -2.32 -9.08
C GLU A 26 -0.16 -2.89 -7.69
N LEU A 27 0.71 -2.17 -6.98
CA LEU A 27 1.05 -2.45 -5.59
C LEU A 27 -0.04 -1.85 -4.69
N VAL A 28 -0.60 -2.66 -3.81
CA VAL A 28 -1.58 -2.22 -2.82
C VAL A 28 -1.04 -2.37 -1.41
N LEU A 29 -1.39 -1.44 -0.54
CA LEU A 29 -1.15 -1.53 0.89
C LEU A 29 -2.26 -2.34 1.53
N VAL A 30 -1.91 -3.39 2.24
CA VAL A 30 -2.87 -4.19 3.01
C VAL A 30 -2.96 -3.61 4.42
N ILE A 31 -4.20 -3.36 4.86
CA ILE A 31 -4.51 -2.83 6.19
C ILE A 31 -5.43 -3.84 6.88
N GLU A 32 -5.06 -4.26 8.08
CA GLU A 32 -5.83 -5.21 8.89
C GLU A 32 -6.22 -4.63 10.24
N CYS A 33 -7.26 -5.18 10.84
CA CYS A 33 -7.62 -4.87 12.23
C CYS A 33 -6.61 -5.51 13.19
N VAL A 34 -6.22 -4.78 14.24
CA VAL A 34 -5.31 -5.32 15.27
C VAL A 34 -5.94 -6.47 16.07
N GLU A 35 -7.27 -6.54 16.11
CA GLU A 35 -7.98 -7.57 16.86
C GLU A 35 -8.08 -8.86 16.02
N PRO A 36 -7.43 -9.96 16.43
CA PRO A 36 -7.34 -11.18 15.64
C PRO A 36 -8.70 -11.88 15.45
N ASP A 37 -9.64 -11.69 16.39
CA ASP A 37 -10.99 -12.27 16.32
C ASP A 37 -11.93 -11.49 15.38
N CYS A 38 -11.57 -10.27 14.97
CA CYS A 38 -12.37 -9.46 14.05
C CYS A 38 -12.24 -9.97 12.61
N GLY A 39 -11.01 -10.28 12.17
CA GLY A 39 -10.73 -10.79 10.83
C GLY A 39 -10.96 -9.80 9.69
N TRP A 40 -11.21 -8.53 10.00
CA TRP A 40 -11.41 -7.48 8.99
C TRP A 40 -10.07 -7.05 8.38
N ALA A 41 -10.04 -6.97 7.04
CA ALA A 41 -8.92 -6.43 6.28
C ALA A 41 -9.43 -5.69 5.03
N THR A 42 -8.65 -4.71 4.59
CA THR A 42 -8.89 -3.96 3.35
C THR A 42 -7.58 -3.68 2.65
N VAL A 43 -7.68 -3.18 1.41
CA VAL A 43 -6.55 -2.67 0.65
C VAL A 43 -6.74 -1.18 0.37
N GLU A 44 -5.67 -0.40 0.49
CA GLU A 44 -5.57 0.94 -0.08
C GLU A 44 -4.67 0.86 -1.31
N ALA A 45 -5.16 1.33 -2.45
CA ALA A 45 -4.34 1.48 -3.64
C ALA A 45 -3.25 2.51 -3.34
N GLU A 46 -2.01 2.06 -3.22
CA GLU A 46 -0.88 2.97 -3.26
C GLU A 46 -0.58 3.25 -4.72
N TRP A 47 -0.74 4.52 -5.10
CA TRP A 47 -0.16 5.00 -6.34
C TRP A 47 1.35 4.99 -6.14
N VAL A 48 1.97 3.84 -6.40
CA VAL A 48 3.40 3.79 -6.63
C VAL A 48 3.59 4.52 -7.94
N ASP A 49 4.05 5.77 -7.88
CA ASP A 49 4.61 6.45 -9.02
C ASP A 49 5.88 5.67 -9.41
N ALA A 50 5.67 4.60 -10.19
CA ALA A 50 6.71 3.72 -10.68
C ALA A 50 7.46 4.46 -11.80
N GLY A 51 8.14 5.54 -11.42
CA GLY A 51 9.12 6.23 -12.23
C GLY A 51 8.63 7.48 -12.92
N GLU A 52 8.73 8.61 -12.22
CA GLU A 52 9.73 9.59 -12.64
C GLU A 52 11.11 8.92 -12.69
N ARG A 53 11.36 8.14 -13.74
CA ARG A 53 12.71 7.88 -14.23
C ARG A 53 13.19 9.19 -14.85
N SER A 54 13.33 10.24 -14.03
CA SER A 54 13.96 11.49 -14.43
C SER A 54 15.35 11.12 -14.94
N GLU A 55 15.58 11.47 -16.20
CA GLU A 55 16.67 11.08 -17.08
C GLU A 55 18.05 11.57 -16.59
N ARG A 56 18.44 11.23 -15.36
CA ARG A 56 19.84 11.28 -14.92
C ARG A 56 20.58 10.06 -15.47
N ASP A 57 20.76 10.02 -16.79
CA ASP A 57 22.00 9.52 -17.39
C ASP A 57 22.05 9.93 -18.87
N GLY A 58 22.43 11.20 -19.06
CA GLY A 58 22.77 11.78 -20.34
C GLY A 58 24.05 12.61 -20.20
N VAL A 59 25.19 11.93 -20.26
CA VAL A 59 26.50 12.44 -20.70
C VAL A 59 27.37 13.15 -19.65
N LEU A 60 28.24 12.35 -19.03
CA LEU A 60 29.67 12.68 -18.93
C LEU A 60 30.21 12.98 -20.34
N ALA A 61 30.58 14.23 -20.64
CA ALA A 61 31.59 14.55 -21.65
C ALA A 61 32.10 16.00 -21.53
N ALA A 62 33.40 16.08 -21.25
CA ALA A 62 34.38 17.14 -21.59
C ALA A 62 34.25 18.52 -20.92
#